data_AF-A0A1B7NJY2-F1
#
_entry.id   AF-A0A1B7NJY2-F1
#
_cell.length_a   1.000
_cell.length_b   1.000
_cell.length_c   1.000
_cell.angle_alpha   90.00
_cell.angle_beta   90.00
_cell.angle_gamma   90.00
#
_symmetry.space_group_name_H-M   'P 1'
#
loop_
_entity.id
_entity.type
_entity.pdbx_description
1 polymer ?
#
loop_
_entity_poly.entity_id
_entity_poly.type
_entity_poly.pdbx_seq_one_letter_code
_entity_poly.pdbx_strand_id
1 'polypeptide(L)'
;MKGITFLHLPVLVFNPRKEFDERDSAISSIYYDNPNTWELYTGRLKKTEGAEAIRLRWYGGMENDQIFVERKTHREDWTGEKSVKARFPIKEKYVNAFMSGAMTVESIFEKARKDGKKSEQQIADWEQLAREVQYRVITRKLEPVTRSFYHRTAFQLPGDARVRISLDTELTLIREDNMDGRRRSGNNWRRMDIGIDYPFLQLPAQDVERFPYAILEVKLQTQAGQSSPHWIRELISSHLVEAVPKFSKFIHGTANLFPDQIHLLPFWMPQMDVDIRKPITRGFGIERPVQTSQSTSENPLDDDDDDDDDESDEDGDGDGDKRDGRRPSSSTLHETNGIIFQSHQPHRQGEEGGGGDDDDDGDDDYDPSQDPNIPEATGNALDIEERIAAQRRLMDIGGDDYPLYDSEDESSGQDDLEEAKRIGGWHYRAKLAQHYMRAAGRSTLTAMKFVAPVPRPTAMPTNNGVGGVGRFIPPDQMQVKRFKAPKGK
;
A
#
# COMPACT_ATOMS: atom_id res chain seq x y z
N MET A 1 7.44 -8.89 -6.68
CA MET A 1 7.23 -7.96 -5.55
C MET A 1 6.20 -8.49 -4.54
N LYS A 2 4.90 -8.58 -4.84
CA LYS A 2 3.89 -9.22 -3.94
C LYS A 2 4.34 -10.58 -3.38
N GLY A 3 4.91 -11.46 -4.22
CA GLY A 3 5.45 -12.75 -3.79
C GLY A 3 6.63 -12.67 -2.79
N ILE A 4 7.53 -11.70 -2.93
CA ILE A 4 8.68 -11.53 -2.01
C ILE A 4 8.19 -11.04 -0.65
N THR A 5 7.25 -10.09 -0.64
CA THR A 5 6.64 -9.61 0.61
C THR A 5 5.89 -10.74 1.33
N PHE A 6 5.22 -11.61 0.58
CA PHE A 6 4.47 -12.75 1.13
C PHE A 6 5.35 -13.79 1.84
N LEU A 7 6.62 -13.93 1.44
CA LEU A 7 7.57 -14.81 2.13
C LEU A 7 7.84 -14.37 3.58
N HIS A 8 7.70 -13.08 3.87
CA HIS A 8 8.11 -12.50 5.15
C HIS A 8 6.94 -11.98 5.99
N LEU A 9 5.87 -11.50 5.36
CA LEU A 9 4.71 -10.92 6.03
C LEU A 9 3.41 -11.47 5.44
N PRO A 10 2.48 -11.97 6.28
CA PRO A 10 1.17 -12.40 5.81
C PRO A 10 0.32 -11.19 5.40
N VAL A 11 -0.62 -11.41 4.47
CA VAL A 11 -1.64 -10.42 4.13
C VAL A 11 -2.58 -10.25 5.31
N LEU A 12 -2.82 -9.01 5.70
CA LEU A 12 -3.77 -8.67 6.75
C LEU A 12 -5.19 -8.70 6.18
N VAL A 13 -6.00 -9.65 6.63
CA VAL A 13 -7.44 -9.71 6.32
C VAL A 13 -8.20 -9.00 7.44
N PHE A 14 -8.96 -7.95 7.10
CA PHE A 14 -9.66 -7.12 8.08
C PHE A 14 -10.84 -7.84 8.75
N ASN A 15 -11.63 -8.58 7.97
CA ASN A 15 -12.74 -9.37 8.48
C ASN A 15 -12.59 -10.83 8.03
N PRO A 16 -12.05 -11.72 8.89
CA PRO A 16 -11.86 -13.12 8.53
C PRO A 16 -13.16 -13.93 8.49
N ARG A 17 -14.30 -13.36 8.93
CA ARG A 17 -15.61 -14.04 8.95
C ARG A 17 -16.39 -13.84 7.64
N LYS A 18 -16.01 -12.86 6.83
CA LYS A 18 -16.63 -12.56 5.54
C LYS A 18 -15.77 -13.18 4.44
N GLU A 19 -16.41 -13.72 3.40
CA GLU A 19 -15.71 -14.10 2.17
C GLU A 19 -15.05 -12.87 1.53
N PHE A 20 -13.89 -13.06 0.91
CA PHE A 20 -13.15 -11.98 0.28
C PHE A 20 -13.91 -11.43 -0.93
N ASP A 21 -14.18 -10.13 -0.92
CA ASP A 21 -14.65 -9.38 -2.06
C ASP A 21 -13.56 -8.36 -2.46
N GLU A 22 -13.26 -8.25 -3.75
CA GLU A 22 -12.28 -7.29 -4.25
C GLU A 22 -12.61 -5.85 -3.82
N ARG A 23 -13.91 -5.53 -3.75
CA ARG A 23 -14.43 -4.24 -3.29
C ARG A 23 -13.97 -3.92 -1.87
N ASP A 24 -13.75 -4.91 -1.01
CA ASP A 24 -13.29 -4.70 0.37
C ASP A 24 -11.88 -4.09 0.45
N SER A 25 -11.09 -4.23 -0.61
CA SER A 25 -9.75 -3.62 -0.70
C SER A 25 -9.77 -2.17 -1.17
N ALA A 26 -10.92 -1.68 -1.67
CA ALA A 26 -11.07 -0.34 -2.21
C ALA A 26 -11.04 0.71 -1.10
N ILE A 27 -10.25 1.77 -1.32
CA ILE A 27 -10.19 2.92 -0.44
C ILE A 27 -10.34 4.18 -1.28
N SER A 28 -11.34 4.98 -0.91
CA SER A 28 -11.54 6.29 -1.51
C SER A 28 -11.34 7.38 -0.48
N SER A 29 -10.80 8.52 -0.90
CA SER A 29 -10.62 9.68 -0.03
C SER A 29 -10.84 10.96 -0.81
N ILE A 30 -11.77 11.80 -0.36
CA ILE A 30 -12.04 13.13 -0.93
C ILE A 30 -11.25 14.16 -0.13
N TYR A 31 -10.27 14.81 -0.76
CA TYR A 31 -9.54 15.91 -0.16
C TYR A 31 -10.29 17.22 -0.34
N TYR A 32 -10.25 18.03 0.71
CA TYR A 32 -10.84 19.36 0.73
C TYR A 32 -9.72 20.41 0.63
N ASP A 33 -9.99 21.49 -0.10
CA ASP A 33 -9.15 22.69 -0.14
C ASP A 33 -10.01 23.88 -0.55
N ASN A 34 -9.48 25.10 -0.47
CA ASN A 34 -10.14 26.28 -1.03
C ASN A 34 -9.73 26.46 -2.49
N PRO A 35 -10.65 26.37 -3.47
CA PRO A 35 -10.32 26.45 -4.89
C PRO A 35 -9.70 27.79 -5.34
N ASN A 36 -9.83 28.85 -4.53
CA ASN A 36 -9.27 30.17 -4.83
C ASN A 36 -7.86 30.38 -4.26
N THR A 37 -7.49 29.65 -3.19
CA THR A 37 -6.23 29.90 -2.47
C THR A 37 -5.29 28.70 -2.43
N TRP A 38 -5.80 27.48 -2.55
CA TRP A 38 -5.03 26.22 -2.45
C TRP A 38 -4.14 26.18 -1.20
N GLU A 39 -4.66 26.70 -0.09
CA GLU A 39 -3.89 26.91 1.13
C GLU A 39 -3.48 25.58 1.78
N LEU A 40 -4.35 24.56 1.74
CA LEU A 40 -4.01 23.25 2.31
C LEU A 40 -2.98 22.54 1.42
N TYR A 41 -3.14 22.55 0.10
CA TYR A 41 -2.14 22.07 -0.84
C TYR A 41 -0.78 22.73 -0.60
N THR A 42 -0.75 24.07 -0.59
CA THR A 42 0.48 24.84 -0.47
C THR A 42 1.18 24.60 0.87
N GLY A 43 0.42 24.62 1.97
CA GLY A 43 0.96 24.35 3.30
C GLY A 43 1.53 22.93 3.41
N ARG A 44 0.82 21.94 2.86
CA ARG A 44 1.27 20.53 2.87
C ARG A 44 2.49 20.28 1.99
N LEU A 45 2.61 20.97 0.86
CA LEU A 45 3.77 20.88 -0.02
C LEU A 45 5.00 21.53 0.60
N LYS A 46 4.84 22.74 1.15
CA LYS A 46 5.91 23.46 1.86
C LYS A 46 6.24 22.88 3.22
N LYS A 47 5.39 21.98 3.74
CA LYS A 47 5.46 21.43 5.09
C LYS A 47 5.50 22.51 6.16
N THR A 48 4.70 23.57 6.02
CA THR A 48 4.65 24.61 7.05
C THR A 48 4.17 24.03 8.38
N GLU A 49 4.69 24.53 9.50
CA GLU A 49 4.22 24.15 10.83
C GLU A 49 2.70 24.30 10.94
N GLY A 50 2.04 23.26 11.45
CA GLY A 50 0.59 23.21 11.57
C GLY A 50 -0.17 22.97 10.25
N ALA A 51 0.51 22.68 9.13
CA ALA A 51 -0.16 22.44 7.84
C ALA A 51 -1.14 21.26 7.90
N GLU A 52 -2.41 21.55 7.64
CA GLU A 52 -3.50 20.59 7.70
C GLU A 52 -3.77 19.95 6.32
N ALA A 53 -4.19 18.70 6.32
CA ALA A 53 -4.88 18.06 5.21
C ALA A 53 -6.17 17.44 5.73
N ILE A 54 -7.31 17.88 5.19
CA ILE A 54 -8.64 17.40 5.56
C ILE A 54 -9.16 16.52 4.45
N ARG A 55 -9.68 15.34 4.80
CA ARG A 55 -10.28 14.42 3.83
C ARG A 55 -11.39 13.57 4.42
N LEU A 56 -12.31 13.15 3.57
CA LEU A 56 -13.38 12.22 3.90
C LEU A 56 -13.06 10.89 3.25
N ARG A 57 -13.01 9.83 4.06
CA ARG A 57 -12.60 8.50 3.61
C ARG A 57 -13.70 7.49 3.86
N TRP A 58 -13.89 6.59 2.91
CA TRP A 58 -14.64 5.36 3.11
C TRP A 58 -13.84 4.16 2.62
N TYR A 59 -14.21 2.99 3.11
CA TYR A 59 -13.61 1.70 2.78
C TYR A 59 -14.68 0.81 2.15
N GLY A 60 -14.32 -0.01 1.17
CA GLY A 60 -15.29 -0.89 0.55
C GLY A 60 -16.11 -0.23 -0.56
N GLY A 61 -17.25 -0.87 -0.88
CA GLY A 61 -18.19 -0.41 -1.88
C GLY A 61 -19.02 0.81 -1.48
N MET A 62 -20.00 1.12 -2.34
CA MET A 62 -20.85 2.30 -2.22
C MET A 62 -22.00 2.12 -1.23
N GLU A 63 -22.24 0.87 -0.80
CA GLU A 63 -23.16 0.46 0.24
C GLU A 63 -22.70 0.86 1.66
N ASN A 64 -21.44 1.26 1.84
CA ASN A 64 -20.92 1.66 3.14
C ASN A 64 -21.43 3.05 3.55
N ASP A 65 -22.20 3.09 4.63
CA ASP A 65 -22.76 4.34 5.18
C ASP A 65 -21.82 5.04 6.17
N GLN A 66 -20.71 4.41 6.57
CA GLN A 66 -19.76 4.97 7.54
C GLN A 66 -18.61 5.70 6.83
N ILE A 67 -18.59 7.02 6.98
CA ILE A 67 -17.55 7.90 6.45
C ILE A 67 -16.64 8.35 7.60
N PHE A 68 -15.33 8.35 7.36
CA PHE A 68 -14.35 8.89 8.29
C PHE A 68 -13.93 10.28 7.86
N VAL A 69 -14.22 11.27 8.69
CA VAL A 69 -13.66 12.62 8.54
C VAL A 69 -12.28 12.61 9.18
N GLU A 70 -11.24 12.76 8.38
CA GLU A 70 -9.85 12.69 8.81
C GLU A 70 -9.15 14.04 8.66
N ARG A 71 -8.34 14.39 9.66
CA ARG A 71 -7.40 15.51 9.60
C ARG A 71 -5.98 15.01 9.87
N LYS A 72 -5.04 15.43 9.02
CA LYS A 72 -3.61 15.29 9.27
C LYS A 72 -3.01 16.66 9.53
N THR A 73 -2.36 16.85 10.66
CA THR A 73 -1.65 18.09 11.01
C THR A 73 -0.15 17.82 10.96
N HIS A 74 0.57 18.61 10.16
CA HIS A 74 2.03 18.56 10.14
C HIS A 74 2.59 19.25 11.38
N ARG A 75 3.61 18.64 11.96
CA ARG A 75 4.50 19.22 12.96
C ARG A 75 5.92 19.11 12.45
N GLU A 76 6.64 20.22 12.50
CA GLU A 76 8.04 20.34 12.16
C GLU A 76 8.92 19.69 13.23
N ASP A 77 10.05 19.14 12.81
CA ASP A 77 10.90 18.34 13.70
C ASP A 77 11.47 19.18 14.87
N TRP A 78 11.72 20.48 14.66
CA TRP A 78 12.23 21.39 15.70
C TRP A 78 11.24 21.62 16.85
N THR A 79 9.95 21.36 16.65
CA THR A 79 8.94 21.49 17.72
C THR A 79 9.02 20.35 18.73
N GLY A 80 9.68 19.23 18.37
CA GLY A 80 9.67 17.99 19.15
C GLY A 80 8.33 17.23 19.09
N GLU A 81 7.29 17.79 18.47
CA GLU A 81 6.00 17.14 18.31
C GLU A 81 5.95 16.29 17.03
N LYS A 82 5.27 15.15 17.09
CA LYS A 82 5.03 14.31 15.90
C LYS A 82 3.81 14.81 15.14
N SER A 83 3.89 14.79 13.82
CA SER A 83 2.71 15.04 12.96
C SER A 83 1.55 14.11 13.37
N VAL A 84 0.36 14.68 13.58
CA VAL A 84 -0.79 13.98 14.15
C VAL A 84 -1.79 13.63 13.04
N LYS A 85 -2.34 12.40 13.07
CA LYS A 85 -3.54 12.01 12.32
C LYS A 85 -4.66 11.73 13.32
N ALA A 86 -5.79 12.39 13.11
CA ALA A 86 -6.99 12.18 13.91
C ALA A 86 -8.20 12.02 12.99
N ARG A 87 -9.22 11.29 13.45
CA ARG A 87 -10.46 11.08 12.70
C ARG A 87 -11.64 10.79 13.61
N PHE A 88 -12.84 11.02 13.10
CA PHE A 88 -14.09 10.55 13.71
C PHE A 88 -15.01 9.94 12.63
N PRO A 89 -15.85 8.95 12.99
CA PRO A 89 -16.84 8.41 12.09
C PRO A 89 -18.10 9.30 12.03
N ILE A 90 -18.72 9.40 10.86
CA ILE A 90 -20.02 10.03 10.62
C ILE A 90 -20.80 9.19 9.61
N LYS A 91 -22.13 9.13 9.75
CA LYS A 91 -22.96 8.49 8.71
C LYS A 91 -23.06 9.37 7.48
N GLU A 92 -23.04 8.75 6.31
CA GLU A 92 -23.05 9.40 4.99
C GLU A 92 -24.16 10.45 4.85
N LYS A 93 -25.39 10.10 5.26
CA LYS A 93 -26.55 11.01 5.23
C LYS A 93 -26.38 12.32 6.01
N TYR A 94 -25.46 12.37 6.97
CA TYR A 94 -25.19 13.55 7.79
C TYR A 94 -24.01 14.38 7.30
N VAL A 95 -23.23 13.89 6.33
CA VAL A 95 -21.98 14.53 5.89
C VAL A 95 -22.23 15.94 5.36
N ASN A 96 -23.19 16.11 4.43
CA ASN A 96 -23.45 17.43 3.85
C ASN A 96 -23.96 18.44 4.91
N ALA A 97 -24.86 18.00 5.78
CA ALA A 97 -25.39 18.84 6.86
C ALA A 97 -24.29 19.25 7.86
N PHE A 98 -23.37 18.34 8.16
CA PHE A 98 -22.19 18.64 8.97
C PHE A 98 -21.24 19.63 8.29
N MET A 99 -20.86 19.38 7.03
CA MET A 99 -19.88 20.23 6.32
C MET A 99 -20.40 21.65 6.06
N SER A 100 -21.71 21.81 5.89
CA SER A 100 -22.38 23.11 5.73
C SER A 100 -22.63 23.86 7.05
N GLY A 101 -22.47 23.20 8.20
CA GLY A 101 -22.82 23.77 9.51
C GLY A 101 -24.31 23.74 9.84
N ALA A 102 -25.17 23.16 8.99
CA ALA A 102 -26.60 23.00 9.26
C ALA A 102 -26.86 22.00 10.41
N MET A 103 -25.92 21.10 10.68
CA MET A 103 -25.96 20.16 11.78
C MET A 103 -24.88 20.50 12.82
N THR A 104 -25.27 20.51 14.10
CA THR A 104 -24.33 20.75 15.21
C THR A 104 -23.49 19.52 15.51
N VAL A 105 -22.29 19.72 16.03
CA VAL A 105 -21.38 18.62 16.38
C VAL A 105 -21.99 17.69 17.43
N GLU A 106 -22.68 18.25 18.41
CA GLU A 106 -23.27 17.51 19.53
C GLU A 106 -24.30 16.49 19.04
N SER A 107 -25.10 16.87 18.03
CA SER A 107 -26.13 16.01 17.45
C SER A 107 -25.57 14.77 16.74
N ILE A 108 -24.36 14.88 16.19
CA ILE A 108 -23.69 13.75 15.50
C ILE A 108 -23.33 12.64 16.48
N PHE A 109 -22.93 13.02 17.70
CA PHE A 109 -22.44 12.07 18.71
C PHE A 109 -23.48 11.74 19.79
N GLU A 110 -24.67 12.33 19.74
CA GLU A 110 -25.74 12.06 20.71
C GLU A 110 -26.11 10.57 20.75
N LYS A 111 -26.24 9.92 19.58
CA LYS A 111 -26.51 8.49 19.52
C LYS A 111 -25.35 7.68 20.11
N ALA A 112 -24.10 8.02 19.79
CA ALA A 112 -22.94 7.32 20.31
C ALA A 112 -22.84 7.39 21.85
N ARG A 113 -23.27 8.52 22.45
CA ARG A 113 -23.41 8.66 23.91
C ARG A 113 -24.50 7.75 24.46
N LYS A 114 -25.69 7.77 23.86
CA LYS A 114 -26.84 6.95 24.31
C LYS A 114 -26.56 5.46 24.21
N ASP A 115 -25.86 5.02 23.17
CA ASP A 115 -25.53 3.61 22.95
C ASP A 115 -24.53 3.05 23.99
N GLY A 116 -23.75 3.90 24.67
CA GLY A 116 -22.81 3.49 25.73
C GLY A 116 -21.64 2.60 25.27
N LYS A 117 -21.49 2.35 23.96
CA LYS A 117 -20.46 1.45 23.39
C LYS A 117 -19.06 2.07 23.33
N LYS A 118 -18.93 3.38 23.52
CA LYS A 118 -17.69 4.16 23.41
C LYS A 118 -17.43 4.89 24.71
N SER A 119 -16.16 5.06 25.09
CA SER A 119 -15.83 5.80 26.31
C SER A 119 -16.14 7.29 26.16
N GLU A 120 -16.49 7.95 27.26
CA GLU A 120 -16.79 9.39 27.26
C GLU A 120 -15.60 10.21 26.73
N GLN A 121 -14.37 9.84 27.10
CA GLN A 121 -13.16 10.48 26.57
C GLN A 121 -13.05 10.36 25.05
N GLN A 122 -13.33 9.18 24.49
CA GLN A 122 -13.26 8.99 23.04
C GLN A 122 -14.29 9.85 22.31
N ILE A 123 -15.49 9.98 22.88
CA ILE A 123 -16.53 10.85 22.33
C ILE A 123 -16.10 12.32 22.43
N ALA A 124 -15.53 12.75 23.57
CA ALA A 124 -15.03 14.11 23.75
C ALA A 124 -13.91 14.46 22.75
N ASP A 125 -12.96 13.55 22.53
CA ASP A 125 -11.88 13.71 21.54
C ASP A 125 -12.45 13.85 20.11
N TRP A 126 -13.46 13.04 19.78
CA TRP A 126 -14.16 13.13 18.49
C TRP A 126 -14.91 14.45 18.32
N GLU A 127 -15.59 14.92 19.36
CA GLU A 127 -16.30 16.19 19.31
C GLU A 127 -15.37 17.38 19.14
N GLN A 128 -14.24 17.40 19.87
CA GLN A 128 -13.24 18.44 19.71
C GLN A 128 -12.74 18.47 18.27
N LEU A 129 -12.36 17.33 17.72
CA LEU A 129 -11.90 17.24 16.33
C LEU A 129 -13.00 17.67 15.35
N ALA A 130 -14.25 17.27 15.56
CA ALA A 130 -15.37 17.63 14.70
C ALA A 130 -15.64 19.15 14.72
N ARG A 131 -15.58 19.80 15.89
CA ARG A 131 -15.69 21.27 16.00
C ARG A 131 -14.57 21.97 15.23
N GLU A 132 -13.32 21.53 15.40
CA GLU A 132 -12.17 22.13 14.73
C GLU A 132 -12.25 21.96 13.20
N VAL A 133 -12.64 20.77 12.72
CA VAL A 133 -12.79 20.50 11.27
C VAL A 133 -13.95 21.31 10.68
N GLN A 134 -15.12 21.32 11.31
CA GLN A 134 -16.27 22.08 10.82
C GLN A 134 -15.96 23.58 10.77
N TYR A 135 -15.34 24.11 11.84
CA TYR A 135 -14.87 25.49 11.87
C TYR A 135 -13.92 25.79 10.72
N ARG A 136 -12.95 24.92 10.45
CA ARG A 136 -11.99 25.12 9.35
C ARG A 136 -12.68 25.10 7.99
N VAL A 137 -13.53 24.10 7.73
CA VAL A 137 -14.25 23.96 6.46
C VAL A 137 -15.08 25.21 6.16
N ILE A 138 -15.83 25.72 7.14
CA ILE A 138 -16.68 26.90 6.97
C ILE A 138 -15.85 28.17 6.84
N THR A 139 -14.94 28.45 7.78
CA THR A 139 -14.20 29.72 7.81
C THR A 139 -13.23 29.87 6.65
N ARG A 140 -12.63 28.75 6.20
CA ARG A 140 -11.71 28.73 5.07
C ARG A 140 -12.38 28.43 3.74
N LYS A 141 -13.71 28.21 3.72
CA LYS A 141 -14.50 27.90 2.51
C LYS A 141 -13.90 26.72 1.75
N LEU A 142 -13.67 25.63 2.47
CA LEU A 142 -13.09 24.42 1.88
C LEU A 142 -14.18 23.63 1.16
N GLU A 143 -13.84 23.13 -0.02
CA GLU A 143 -14.73 22.35 -0.89
C GLU A 143 -14.02 21.05 -1.32
N PRO A 144 -14.77 20.02 -1.75
CA PRO A 144 -14.18 18.86 -2.41
C PRO A 144 -13.37 19.26 -3.65
N VAL A 145 -12.08 18.90 -3.70
CA VAL A 145 -11.21 19.23 -4.85
C VAL A 145 -10.68 18.00 -5.57
N THR A 146 -10.15 17.02 -4.83
CA THR A 146 -9.44 15.88 -5.40
C THR A 146 -9.86 14.60 -4.68
N ARG A 147 -10.38 13.62 -5.41
CA ARG A 147 -10.55 12.23 -4.95
C ARG A 147 -9.28 11.45 -5.22
N SER A 148 -8.84 10.66 -4.25
CA SER A 148 -7.90 9.55 -4.47
C SER A 148 -8.61 8.22 -4.27
N PHE A 149 -8.57 7.37 -5.28
CA PHE A 149 -9.05 5.98 -5.26
C PHE A 149 -7.88 5.03 -5.44
N TYR A 150 -7.86 3.90 -4.72
CA TYR A 150 -6.89 2.82 -4.91
C TYR A 150 -7.34 1.53 -4.20
N HIS A 151 -6.80 0.39 -4.61
CA HIS A 151 -6.92 -0.86 -3.87
C HIS A 151 -5.71 -1.07 -2.98
N ARG A 152 -5.92 -1.40 -1.70
CA ARG A 152 -4.85 -1.60 -0.72
C ARG A 152 -4.71 -3.05 -0.29
N THR A 153 -3.50 -3.58 -0.42
CA THR A 153 -3.07 -4.79 0.28
C THR A 153 -2.14 -4.39 1.42
N ALA A 154 -2.47 -4.81 2.65
CA ALA A 154 -1.62 -4.58 3.82
C ALA A 154 -0.94 -5.89 4.24
N PHE A 155 0.32 -5.80 4.67
CA PHE A 155 1.14 -6.92 5.12
C PHE A 155 1.70 -6.60 6.51
N GLN A 156 1.38 -7.45 7.48
CA GLN A 156 1.84 -7.30 8.85
C GLN A 156 1.75 -8.64 9.59
N LEU A 157 2.78 -8.97 10.36
CA LEU A 157 2.74 -10.09 11.30
C LEU A 157 1.86 -9.73 12.50
N PRO A 158 0.86 -10.56 12.87
CA PRO A 158 0.07 -10.33 14.09
C PRO A 158 0.96 -10.23 15.32
N GLY A 159 0.77 -9.18 16.14
CA GLY A 159 1.57 -8.94 17.35
C GLY A 159 2.93 -8.28 17.13
N ASP A 160 3.40 -8.17 15.88
CA ASP A 160 4.68 -7.52 15.55
C ASP A 160 4.45 -6.18 14.83
N ALA A 161 4.99 -5.11 15.42
CA ALA A 161 4.90 -3.76 14.88
C ALA A 161 6.17 -3.29 14.17
N ARG A 162 7.25 -4.09 14.18
CA ARG A 162 8.58 -3.68 13.67
C ARG A 162 8.55 -3.29 12.20
N VAL A 163 7.78 -4.03 11.39
CA VAL A 163 7.63 -3.79 9.96
C VAL A 163 6.15 -3.89 9.59
N ARG A 164 5.65 -2.86 8.90
CA ARG A 164 4.33 -2.87 8.28
C ARG A 164 4.46 -2.38 6.85
N ILE A 165 3.90 -3.11 5.91
CA ILE A 165 3.95 -2.77 4.50
C ILE A 165 2.53 -2.59 3.99
N SER A 166 2.29 -1.58 3.18
CA SER A 166 1.09 -1.50 2.35
C SER A 166 1.45 -1.26 0.90
N LEU A 167 0.75 -1.95 0.01
CA LEU A 167 0.83 -1.78 -1.43
C LEU A 167 -0.50 -1.23 -1.93
N ASP A 168 -0.46 -0.03 -2.51
CA ASP A 168 -1.60 0.60 -3.17
C ASP A 168 -1.48 0.40 -4.68
N THR A 169 -2.45 -0.27 -5.29
CA THR A 169 -2.55 -0.48 -6.74
C THR A 169 -3.69 0.34 -7.33
N GLU A 170 -3.66 0.54 -8.65
CA GLU A 170 -4.72 1.22 -9.41
C GLU A 170 -5.04 2.61 -8.87
N LEU A 171 -4.00 3.31 -8.38
CA LEU A 171 -4.15 4.66 -7.89
C LEU A 171 -4.71 5.55 -9.00
N THR A 172 -5.90 6.08 -8.73
CA THR A 172 -6.60 6.97 -9.63
C THR A 172 -6.95 8.25 -8.88
N LEU A 173 -6.61 9.38 -9.47
CA LEU A 173 -6.81 10.71 -8.91
C LEU A 173 -7.85 11.41 -9.78
N ILE A 174 -8.89 11.96 -9.16
CA ILE A 174 -10.11 12.41 -9.86
C ILE A 174 -10.51 13.80 -9.37
N ARG A 175 -10.93 14.68 -10.28
CA ARG A 175 -11.49 16.00 -9.94
C ARG A 175 -12.85 15.86 -9.26
N GLU A 176 -13.03 16.61 -8.18
CA GLU A 176 -14.28 16.74 -7.43
C GLU A 176 -14.84 18.17 -7.42
N ASP A 177 -14.01 19.14 -7.82
CA ASP A 177 -14.32 20.56 -7.81
C ASP A 177 -15.34 20.97 -8.88
N ASN A 178 -15.82 22.21 -8.80
CA ASN A 178 -16.75 22.79 -9.78
C ASN A 178 -16.17 24.06 -10.47
N MET A 179 -14.85 24.28 -10.46
CA MET A 179 -14.26 25.57 -10.84
C MET A 179 -14.40 25.92 -12.32
N ASP A 180 -14.42 24.92 -13.20
CA ASP A 180 -14.53 25.10 -14.65
C ASP A 180 -15.99 25.17 -15.14
N GLY A 181 -16.93 25.43 -14.22
CA GLY A 181 -18.36 25.52 -14.50
C GLY A 181 -19.06 24.17 -14.70
N ARG A 182 -18.31 23.04 -14.71
CA ARG A 182 -18.91 21.70 -14.72
C ARG A 182 -19.32 21.31 -13.30
N ARG A 183 -20.55 20.85 -13.16
CA ARG A 183 -21.05 20.32 -11.89
C ARG A 183 -20.55 18.88 -11.69
N ARG A 184 -19.53 18.71 -10.85
CA ARG A 184 -19.02 17.40 -10.40
C ARG A 184 -19.70 17.03 -9.09
N SER A 185 -19.11 17.41 -7.96
CA SER A 185 -19.74 17.23 -6.64
C SER A 185 -20.98 18.12 -6.47
N GLY A 186 -21.02 19.27 -7.16
CA GLY A 186 -22.06 20.28 -6.93
C GLY A 186 -22.10 20.67 -5.45
N ASN A 187 -23.28 20.53 -4.82
CA ASN A 187 -23.49 20.80 -3.39
C ASN A 187 -23.35 19.55 -2.51
N ASN A 188 -22.88 18.44 -3.07
CA ASN A 188 -22.64 17.19 -2.34
C ASN A 188 -21.16 17.09 -1.94
N TRP A 189 -20.85 16.28 -0.93
CA TRP A 189 -19.48 16.05 -0.45
C TRP A 189 -18.60 15.23 -1.41
N ARG A 190 -19.20 14.62 -2.44
CA ARG A 190 -18.57 13.86 -3.52
C ARG A 190 -19.42 13.88 -4.80
N ARG A 191 -18.82 13.66 -5.96
CA ARG A 191 -19.55 13.33 -7.19
C ARG A 191 -20.24 11.96 -7.10
N MET A 192 -21.39 11.84 -7.77
CA MET A 192 -22.31 10.69 -7.70
C MET A 192 -22.40 9.88 -8.99
N ASP A 193 -21.70 10.30 -10.05
CA ASP A 193 -21.63 9.64 -11.36
C ASP A 193 -20.55 8.53 -11.43
N ILE A 194 -19.77 8.37 -10.35
CA ILE A 194 -18.79 7.30 -10.17
C ILE A 194 -18.85 6.73 -8.75
N GLY A 195 -18.54 5.45 -8.62
CA GLY A 195 -18.38 4.79 -7.33
C GLY A 195 -16.94 4.35 -7.10
N ILE A 196 -16.75 3.03 -7.14
CA ILE A 196 -15.46 2.34 -6.99
C ILE A 196 -15.08 1.54 -8.25
N ASP A 197 -15.76 1.84 -9.35
CA ASP A 197 -15.68 1.19 -10.65
C ASP A 197 -14.46 1.65 -11.46
N TYR A 198 -13.28 1.32 -10.95
CA TYR A 198 -12.04 1.45 -11.71
C TYR A 198 -12.16 0.74 -13.08
N PRO A 199 -11.67 1.34 -14.19
CA PRO A 199 -10.82 2.52 -14.28
C PRO A 199 -11.57 3.83 -14.58
N PHE A 200 -12.85 3.95 -14.24
CA PHE A 200 -13.65 5.16 -14.40
C PHE A 200 -13.69 5.69 -15.85
N LEU A 201 -13.97 4.81 -16.82
CA LEU A 201 -13.94 5.14 -18.25
C LEU A 201 -15.02 6.15 -18.68
N GLN A 202 -16.08 6.30 -17.88
CA GLN A 202 -17.13 7.29 -18.10
C GLN A 202 -16.67 8.73 -17.87
N LEU A 203 -15.52 8.93 -17.21
CA LEU A 203 -15.01 10.26 -16.90
C LEU A 203 -14.28 10.89 -18.08
N PRO A 204 -14.42 12.21 -18.30
CA PRO A 204 -13.56 12.95 -19.21
C PRO A 204 -12.08 12.79 -18.84
N ALA A 205 -11.20 12.69 -19.83
CA ALA A 205 -9.76 12.51 -19.59
C ALA A 205 -9.13 13.62 -18.72
N GLN A 206 -9.62 14.86 -18.83
CA GLN A 206 -9.20 16.00 -18.02
C GLN A 206 -9.61 15.92 -16.53
N ASP A 207 -10.51 15.01 -16.17
CA ASP A 207 -11.02 14.86 -14.81
C ASP A 207 -10.37 13.70 -14.06
N VAL A 208 -9.54 12.91 -14.73
CA VAL A 208 -8.99 11.67 -14.19
C VAL A 208 -7.53 11.45 -14.59
N GLU A 209 -6.68 11.28 -13.58
CA GLU A 209 -5.31 10.84 -13.72
C GLU A 209 -5.20 9.39 -13.21
N ARG A 210 -4.84 8.48 -14.11
CA ARG A 210 -4.55 7.08 -13.77
C ARG A 210 -3.05 6.97 -13.53
N PHE A 211 -2.65 6.85 -12.27
CA PHE A 211 -1.26 6.87 -11.89
C PHE A 211 -0.54 5.61 -12.42
N PRO A 212 0.60 5.73 -13.12
CA PRO A 212 1.19 4.62 -13.87
C PRO A 212 1.88 3.57 -13.00
N TYR A 213 2.04 3.82 -11.70
CA TYR A 213 2.78 2.95 -10.78
C TYR A 213 1.92 2.52 -9.59
N ALA A 214 2.38 1.49 -8.87
CA ALA A 214 1.85 1.15 -7.56
C ALA A 214 2.66 1.88 -6.47
N ILE A 215 2.05 2.19 -5.33
CA ILE A 215 2.75 2.82 -4.21
C ILE A 215 3.01 1.79 -3.12
N LEU A 216 4.29 1.55 -2.83
CA LEU A 216 4.73 0.80 -1.67
C LEU A 216 5.04 1.74 -0.51
N GLU A 217 4.34 1.57 0.60
CA GLU A 217 4.66 2.27 1.86
C GLU A 217 5.21 1.25 2.86
N VAL A 218 6.44 1.48 3.34
CA VAL A 218 7.08 0.68 4.39
C VAL A 218 7.16 1.53 5.65
N LYS A 219 6.53 1.07 6.73
CA LYS A 219 6.63 1.68 8.06
C LYS A 219 7.49 0.80 8.95
N LEU A 220 8.53 1.40 9.51
CA LEU A 220 9.46 0.74 10.43
C LEU A 220 9.27 1.30 11.84
N GLN A 221 9.24 0.40 12.81
CA GLN A 221 9.25 0.73 14.24
C GLN A 221 10.33 -0.10 14.93
N THR A 222 11.58 0.33 14.76
CA THR A 222 12.74 -0.30 15.39
C THR A 222 13.01 0.34 16.75
N GLN A 223 13.41 -0.47 17.73
CA GLN A 223 13.93 0.03 19.01
C GLN A 223 15.27 0.73 18.78
N ALA A 224 15.64 1.67 19.65
CA ALA A 224 16.92 2.36 19.56
C ALA A 224 18.08 1.35 19.55
N GLY A 225 19.05 1.54 18.65
CA GLY A 225 20.18 0.62 18.46
C GLY A 225 19.87 -0.66 17.67
N GLN A 226 18.59 -0.95 17.37
CA GLN A 226 18.24 -2.04 16.46
C GLN A 226 18.16 -1.55 15.01
N SER A 227 18.76 -2.34 14.14
CA SER A 227 18.81 -2.07 12.72
C SER A 227 17.61 -2.72 12.00
N SER A 228 17.11 -2.13 10.92
CA SER A 228 15.95 -2.66 10.18
C SER A 228 16.21 -4.06 9.63
N PRO A 229 15.19 -4.94 9.49
CA PRO A 229 15.41 -6.30 8.99
C PRO A 229 16.13 -6.31 7.64
N HIS A 230 17.08 -7.24 7.44
CA HIS A 230 17.96 -7.27 6.28
C HIS A 230 17.19 -7.28 4.95
N TRP A 231 16.17 -8.14 4.84
CA TRP A 231 15.32 -8.27 3.66
C TRP A 231 14.60 -6.96 3.27
N ILE A 232 14.32 -6.07 4.24
CA ILE A 232 13.75 -4.75 3.96
C ILE A 232 14.77 -3.85 3.28
N ARG A 233 16.03 -3.86 3.75
CA ARG A 233 17.10 -3.06 3.13
C ARG A 233 17.36 -3.54 1.71
N GLU A 234 17.42 -4.85 1.52
CA GLU A 234 17.55 -5.44 0.19
C GLU A 234 16.39 -5.02 -0.72
N LEU A 235 15.14 -5.13 -0.24
CA LEU A 235 13.96 -4.70 -0.98
C LEU A 235 14.02 -3.23 -1.39
N ILE A 236 14.36 -2.33 -0.46
CA ILE A 236 14.45 -0.88 -0.73
C ILE A 236 15.57 -0.57 -1.73
N SER A 237 16.67 -1.34 -1.71
CA SER A 237 17.78 -1.21 -2.65
C SER A 237 17.58 -1.93 -3.99
N SER A 238 16.51 -2.72 -4.13
CA SER A 238 16.30 -3.59 -5.29
C SER A 238 15.81 -2.83 -6.53
N HIS A 239 15.87 -3.51 -7.68
CA HIS A 239 15.33 -3.02 -8.95
C HIS A 239 13.79 -2.90 -8.99
N LEU A 240 13.08 -3.41 -7.97
CA LEU A 240 11.62 -3.45 -7.94
C LEU A 240 10.98 -2.16 -7.43
N VAL A 241 11.76 -1.26 -6.82
CA VAL A 241 11.24 -0.04 -6.20
C VAL A 241 12.09 1.17 -6.58
N GLU A 242 11.42 2.31 -6.64
CA GLU A 242 12.04 3.61 -6.74
C GLU A 242 11.64 4.43 -5.51
N ALA A 243 12.63 4.97 -4.81
CA ALA A 243 12.40 5.66 -3.55
C ALA A 243 11.93 7.09 -3.83
N VAL A 244 10.67 7.38 -3.51
CA VAL A 244 10.11 8.74 -3.58
C VAL A 244 9.74 9.19 -2.16
N PRO A 245 10.64 9.88 -1.45
CA PRO A 245 10.40 10.26 -0.07
C PRO A 245 9.22 11.23 0.04
N LYS A 246 8.36 10.99 1.04
CA LYS A 246 7.23 11.87 1.40
C LYS A 246 6.24 12.11 0.24
N PHE A 247 6.13 11.18 -0.71
CA PHE A 247 5.10 11.21 -1.75
C PHE A 247 3.70 11.38 -1.14
N SER A 248 2.87 12.21 -1.76
CA SER A 248 1.51 12.47 -1.30
C SER A 248 0.53 12.40 -2.47
N LYS A 249 -0.45 11.50 -2.34
CA LYS A 249 -1.55 11.35 -3.32
C LYS A 249 -2.32 12.67 -3.53
N PHE A 250 -2.53 13.42 -2.44
CA PHE A 250 -3.21 14.72 -2.50
C PHE A 250 -2.40 15.74 -3.30
N ILE A 251 -1.10 15.86 -2.99
CA ILE A 251 -0.23 16.84 -3.67
C ILE A 251 -0.10 16.45 -5.14
N HIS A 252 0.16 15.18 -5.44
CA HIS A 252 0.31 14.71 -6.81
C HIS A 252 -0.96 14.93 -7.64
N GLY A 253 -2.12 14.48 -7.14
CA GLY A 253 -3.38 14.63 -7.87
C GLY A 253 -3.80 16.08 -8.05
N THR A 254 -3.59 16.91 -7.04
CA THR A 254 -3.93 18.34 -7.15
C THR A 254 -3.00 19.05 -8.13
N ALA A 255 -1.69 18.76 -8.10
CA ALA A 255 -0.74 19.34 -9.05
C ALA A 255 -1.00 18.89 -10.50
N ASN A 256 -1.40 17.63 -10.71
CA ASN A 256 -1.66 17.09 -12.04
C ASN A 256 -2.98 17.59 -12.64
N LEU A 257 -4.05 17.60 -11.85
CA LEU A 257 -5.41 17.88 -12.31
C LEU A 257 -5.73 19.38 -12.41
N PHE A 258 -4.93 20.25 -11.79
CA PHE A 258 -5.15 21.70 -11.74
C PHE A 258 -3.92 22.50 -12.21
N PRO A 259 -3.41 22.27 -13.44
CA PRO A 259 -2.18 22.89 -13.91
C PRO A 259 -2.28 24.41 -14.07
N ASP A 260 -3.48 24.94 -14.31
CA ASP A 260 -3.72 26.37 -14.46
C ASP A 260 -3.71 27.12 -13.12
N GLN A 261 -3.92 26.42 -12.01
CA GLN A 261 -4.04 26.98 -10.65
C GLN A 261 -2.83 26.67 -9.78
N ILE A 262 -2.17 25.54 -10.03
CA ILE A 262 -1.05 25.05 -9.23
C ILE A 262 0.27 25.34 -9.93
N HIS A 263 1.01 26.33 -9.40
CA HIS A 263 2.31 26.72 -9.94
C HIS A 263 3.50 26.19 -9.14
N LEU A 264 3.29 25.76 -7.90
CA LEU A 264 4.32 25.13 -7.08
C LEU A 264 4.16 23.62 -7.15
N LEU A 265 5.08 22.95 -7.84
CA LEU A 265 5.04 21.51 -8.08
C LEU A 265 5.93 20.73 -7.10
N PRO A 266 5.59 19.47 -6.78
CA PRO A 266 6.46 18.62 -5.99
C PRO A 266 7.71 18.20 -6.77
N PHE A 267 8.80 17.90 -6.05
CA PHE A 267 10.10 17.59 -6.65
C PHE A 267 10.09 16.35 -7.57
N TRP A 268 9.16 15.42 -7.37
CA TRP A 268 9.03 14.21 -8.19
C TRP A 268 8.28 14.44 -9.51
N MET A 269 7.58 15.57 -9.66
CA MET A 269 6.76 15.83 -10.85
C MET A 269 7.57 15.77 -12.16
N PRO A 270 8.79 16.34 -12.26
CA PRO A 270 9.60 16.24 -13.48
C PRO A 270 10.09 14.82 -13.81
N GLN A 271 10.03 13.89 -12.86
CA GLN A 271 10.48 12.50 -13.05
C GLN A 271 9.37 11.58 -13.54
N MET A 272 8.13 12.06 -13.65
CA MET A 272 6.99 11.23 -14.03
C MET A 272 7.06 10.67 -15.46
N ASP A 273 7.82 11.30 -16.35
CA ASP A 273 8.05 10.84 -17.73
C ASP A 273 9.27 9.89 -17.85
N VAL A 274 9.97 9.61 -16.74
CA VAL A 274 11.15 8.73 -16.72
C VAL A 274 10.74 7.29 -16.44
N ASP A 275 11.21 6.34 -17.25
CA ASP A 275 11.03 4.92 -16.95
C ASP A 275 11.88 4.51 -15.73
N ILE A 276 11.22 4.28 -14.61
CA ILE A 276 11.86 3.92 -13.33
C ILE A 276 12.31 2.44 -13.26
N ARG A 277 12.08 1.63 -14.31
CA ARG A 277 12.46 0.22 -14.31
C ARG A 277 13.97 0.05 -14.39
N LYS A 278 14.53 -0.61 -13.37
CA LYS A 278 15.97 -0.89 -13.27
C LYS A 278 16.29 -2.31 -13.80
N PRO A 279 17.52 -2.56 -14.28
CA PRO A 279 17.97 -3.91 -14.66
C PRO A 279 17.81 -4.91 -13.51
N ILE A 280 17.46 -6.15 -13.85
CA ILE A 280 17.22 -7.22 -12.86
C ILE A 280 18.49 -7.51 -12.07
N THR A 281 18.39 -7.43 -10.75
CA THR A 281 19.41 -7.90 -9.81
C THR A 281 19.35 -9.44 -9.73
N ARG A 282 20.40 -10.13 -10.16
CA ARG A 282 20.50 -11.61 -10.03
C ARG A 282 20.58 -12.00 -8.56
N GLY A 283 19.85 -13.04 -8.14
CA GLY A 283 19.80 -13.50 -6.74
C GLY A 283 18.80 -12.80 -5.83
N PHE A 284 17.91 -11.95 -6.36
CA PHE A 284 16.87 -11.27 -5.58
C PHE A 284 15.46 -11.75 -5.98
N GLY A 285 14.81 -12.55 -5.12
CA GLY A 285 13.43 -13.01 -5.28
C GLY A 285 13.22 -14.51 -5.08
N ILE A 286 12.02 -15.00 -5.42
CA ILE A 286 11.72 -16.44 -5.46
C ILE A 286 12.28 -16.99 -6.78
N GLU A 287 13.46 -17.58 -6.73
CA GLU A 287 13.97 -18.36 -7.86
C GLU A 287 13.22 -19.70 -7.89
N ARG A 288 12.45 -19.94 -8.95
CA ARG A 288 12.02 -21.32 -9.24
C ARG A 288 13.28 -22.08 -9.65
N PRO A 289 13.58 -23.25 -9.06
CA PRO A 289 14.63 -24.11 -9.58
C PRO A 289 14.33 -24.33 -11.06
N VAL A 290 15.21 -23.86 -11.92
CA VAL A 290 15.17 -24.25 -13.33
C VAL A 290 15.45 -25.74 -13.29
N GLN A 291 14.42 -26.57 -13.51
CA GLN A 291 14.64 -27.96 -13.86
C GLN A 291 15.45 -27.93 -15.15
N THR A 292 16.77 -28.09 -15.03
CA THR A 292 17.61 -28.42 -16.16
C THR A 292 17.14 -29.78 -16.64
N SER A 293 16.24 -29.78 -17.64
CA SER A 293 16.05 -30.92 -18.50
C SER A 293 17.41 -31.18 -19.12
N GLN A 294 18.13 -32.18 -18.60
CA GLN A 294 19.26 -32.76 -19.30
C GLN A 294 18.71 -33.24 -20.64
N SER A 295 18.97 -32.46 -21.68
CA SER A 295 18.80 -32.91 -23.06
C SER A 295 19.98 -33.83 -23.31
N THR A 296 19.75 -35.13 -23.14
CA THR A 296 20.61 -36.16 -23.72
C THR A 296 20.55 -35.96 -25.23
N SER A 297 21.63 -35.43 -25.81
CA SER A 297 21.86 -35.45 -27.25
C SER A 297 22.02 -36.91 -27.68
N GLU A 298 20.97 -37.47 -28.29
CA GLU A 298 21.05 -38.72 -29.03
C GLU A 298 21.87 -38.49 -30.30
N ASN A 299 23.08 -39.06 -30.35
CA ASN A 299 23.83 -39.23 -31.60
C ASN A 299 23.39 -40.55 -32.25
N PRO A 300 23.18 -40.59 -33.58
CA PRO A 300 22.74 -41.79 -34.27
C PRO A 300 23.89 -42.80 -34.46
N LEU A 301 23.47 -44.07 -34.45
CA LEU A 301 24.21 -45.31 -34.62
C LEU A 301 24.92 -45.41 -35.99
N ASP A 302 26.10 -46.04 -35.97
CA ASP A 302 26.82 -46.82 -37.02
C ASP A 302 28.20 -47.14 -36.36
N ASP A 303 28.86 -48.29 -36.42
CA ASP A 303 28.75 -49.51 -37.21
C ASP A 303 29.57 -50.63 -36.49
N ASP A 304 29.37 -51.86 -36.95
CA ASP A 304 29.88 -53.19 -36.55
C ASP A 304 31.33 -53.35 -36.03
N ASP A 305 31.55 -54.36 -35.16
CA ASP A 305 32.49 -55.47 -35.43
C ASP A 305 32.47 -56.56 -34.33
N ASP A 306 32.60 -57.80 -34.82
CA ASP A 306 32.42 -59.12 -34.23
C ASP A 306 33.48 -59.61 -33.19
N ASP A 307 33.14 -60.77 -32.63
CA ASP A 307 34.00 -61.93 -32.27
C ASP A 307 34.18 -62.33 -30.78
N ASP A 308 33.60 -63.52 -30.52
CA ASP A 308 34.15 -64.73 -29.89
C ASP A 308 34.14 -64.96 -28.36
N ASP A 309 33.29 -65.95 -28.01
CA ASP A 309 33.57 -67.22 -27.32
C ASP A 309 34.26 -67.24 -25.94
N ASP A 310 33.65 -67.91 -24.94
CA ASP A 310 33.77 -69.38 -24.79
C ASP A 310 33.04 -69.90 -23.52
N GLU A 311 32.71 -71.19 -23.55
CA GLU A 311 31.74 -71.94 -22.74
C GLU A 311 32.25 -72.55 -21.40
N SER A 312 31.35 -73.33 -20.77
CA SER A 312 31.50 -74.48 -19.83
C SER A 312 31.13 -74.21 -18.35
N ASP A 313 30.00 -74.69 -17.81
CA ASP A 313 29.46 -76.07 -17.54
C ASP A 313 29.92 -76.63 -16.17
N GLU A 314 28.95 -76.83 -15.24
CA GLU A 314 28.47 -78.14 -14.68
C GLU A 314 29.55 -78.90 -13.86
N ASP A 315 29.36 -79.51 -12.68
CA ASP A 315 28.22 -80.08 -11.93
C ASP A 315 28.75 -80.55 -10.54
N GLY A 316 27.85 -80.89 -9.60
CA GLY A 316 28.02 -82.13 -8.80
C GLY A 316 28.32 -82.07 -7.29
N ASP A 317 27.23 -82.07 -6.50
CA ASP A 317 26.90 -82.84 -5.27
C ASP A 317 27.96 -83.38 -4.27
N GLY A 318 27.63 -83.28 -2.96
CA GLY A 318 28.06 -84.29 -1.96
C GLY A 318 28.18 -83.92 -0.47
N ASP A 319 27.05 -83.67 0.20
CA ASP A 319 26.64 -84.08 1.58
C ASP A 319 27.48 -83.80 2.86
N GLY A 320 26.79 -83.50 3.99
CA GLY A 320 27.34 -83.72 5.34
C GLY A 320 27.10 -82.72 6.50
N ASP A 321 25.84 -82.43 6.85
CA ASP A 321 25.28 -82.34 8.24
C ASP A 321 25.93 -81.45 9.36
N LYS A 322 25.20 -80.40 9.80
CA LYS A 322 24.64 -80.19 11.18
C LYS A 322 24.50 -78.72 11.65
N ARG A 323 23.22 -78.35 11.84
CA ARG A 323 22.58 -77.70 13.00
C ARG A 323 22.63 -76.18 13.25
N ASP A 324 21.39 -75.70 13.44
CA ASP A 324 20.85 -74.64 14.29
C ASP A 324 20.93 -73.15 13.86
N GLY A 325 19.72 -72.56 13.70
CA GLY A 325 19.52 -71.11 13.71
C GLY A 325 18.38 -70.62 12.80
N ARG A 326 17.14 -70.68 13.28
CA ARG A 326 15.87 -70.35 12.59
C ARG A 326 15.79 -68.95 11.93
N ARG A 327 15.28 -68.95 10.70
CA ARG A 327 14.49 -67.91 9.98
C ARG A 327 13.15 -67.60 10.72
N PRO A 328 12.47 -66.45 10.52
CA PRO A 328 11.72 -66.23 9.27
C PRO A 328 11.59 -64.79 8.75
N SER A 329 11.28 -64.75 7.45
CA SER A 329 10.68 -63.66 6.69
C SER A 329 9.16 -63.56 6.94
N SER A 330 8.64 -62.34 6.81
CA SER A 330 7.27 -61.90 6.49
C SER A 330 6.10 -62.43 7.31
N SER A 331 5.37 -61.50 7.95
CA SER A 331 3.93 -61.27 7.70
C SER A 331 3.33 -60.30 8.73
N THR A 332 2.35 -59.52 8.25
CA THR A 332 1.22 -58.94 9.01
C THR A 332 1.49 -57.76 9.95
N LEU A 333 0.92 -56.58 9.63
CA LEU A 333 -0.30 -56.05 10.26
C LEU A 333 -0.46 -54.55 9.97
N HIS A 334 -1.59 -54.25 9.34
CA HIS A 334 -2.17 -52.93 9.20
C HIS A 334 -3.36 -52.91 10.16
N GLU A 335 -3.29 -52.13 11.24
CA GLU A 335 -4.44 -51.75 12.09
C GLU A 335 -4.09 -50.44 12.80
N THR A 336 -4.70 -49.32 12.39
CA THR A 336 -5.88 -48.66 12.99
C THR A 336 -5.58 -47.83 14.25
N ASN A 337 -5.83 -46.52 14.14
CA ASN A 337 -6.93 -45.89 14.87
C ASN A 337 -7.23 -44.53 14.26
N GLY A 338 -8.34 -44.48 13.51
CA GLY A 338 -9.01 -43.24 13.16
C GLY A 338 -9.97 -42.80 14.26
N ILE A 339 -10.37 -41.54 14.24
CA ILE A 339 -11.69 -41.12 14.70
C ILE A 339 -12.29 -40.20 13.63
N ILE A 340 -13.50 -40.59 13.25
CA ILE A 340 -14.41 -40.14 12.20
C ILE A 340 -15.16 -38.88 12.64
N PHE A 341 -15.44 -37.95 11.72
CA PHE A 341 -16.58 -37.05 11.85
C PHE A 341 -17.53 -37.24 10.67
N GLN A 342 -18.74 -37.71 11.00
CA GLN A 342 -19.77 -38.16 10.10
C GLN A 342 -20.72 -37.00 9.80
N SER A 343 -20.93 -36.72 8.52
CA SER A 343 -21.93 -35.81 7.97
C SER A 343 -23.35 -36.33 8.24
N HIS A 344 -24.24 -35.47 8.75
CA HIS A 344 -25.69 -35.70 8.75
C HIS A 344 -26.40 -34.48 8.14
N GLN A 345 -26.99 -34.68 6.96
CA GLN A 345 -28.15 -33.94 6.46
C GLN A 345 -29.42 -34.51 7.10
N PRO A 346 -30.53 -33.74 7.11
CA PRO A 346 -31.83 -34.35 6.89
C PRO A 346 -32.66 -33.69 5.79
N HIS A 347 -33.47 -34.55 5.18
CA HIS A 347 -34.45 -34.35 4.12
C HIS A 347 -35.76 -33.70 4.59
N ARG A 348 -36.49 -33.14 3.62
CA ARG A 348 -37.89 -32.68 3.64
C ARG A 348 -38.92 -33.83 3.55
N GLN A 349 -40.08 -33.63 4.20
CA GLN A 349 -41.48 -34.01 3.88
C GLN A 349 -42.34 -33.46 5.05
N GLY A 350 -43.54 -32.88 4.99
CA GLY A 350 -44.56 -32.58 3.98
C GLY A 350 -45.92 -32.68 4.70
N GLU A 351 -46.79 -31.66 4.67
CA GLU A 351 -48.24 -31.78 4.95
C GLU A 351 -49.02 -30.53 4.48
N GLU A 352 -50.28 -30.76 4.11
CA GLU A 352 -51.18 -29.96 3.27
C GLU A 352 -52.14 -29.05 4.07
N GLY A 353 -52.74 -28.04 3.40
CA GLY A 353 -54.16 -27.72 3.59
C GLY A 353 -54.56 -26.25 3.76
N GLY A 354 -55.42 -25.78 2.83
CA GLY A 354 -56.54 -24.85 3.13
C GLY A 354 -56.38 -23.39 2.71
N GLY A 355 -57.18 -22.95 1.73
CA GLY A 355 -57.28 -21.56 1.29
C GLY A 355 -58.28 -20.71 2.10
N GLY A 356 -58.28 -19.42 1.80
CA GLY A 356 -59.26 -18.43 2.26
C GLY A 356 -58.81 -17.03 1.87
N ASP A 357 -59.57 -16.38 0.97
CA ASP A 357 -59.53 -14.96 0.69
C ASP A 357 -59.90 -14.16 1.95
N ASP A 358 -59.29 -13.00 2.18
CA ASP A 358 -59.92 -11.83 2.82
C ASP A 358 -59.03 -10.60 2.63
N ASP A 359 -59.62 -9.55 2.04
CA ASP A 359 -59.11 -8.19 1.95
C ASP A 359 -59.13 -7.54 3.35
N ASP A 360 -58.04 -6.91 3.81
CA ASP A 360 -58.11 -5.87 4.85
C ASP A 360 -56.93 -4.89 4.75
N ASP A 361 -57.28 -3.60 4.71
CA ASP A 361 -56.39 -2.44 4.70
C ASP A 361 -55.80 -2.22 6.11
N GLY A 362 -54.47 -2.19 6.24
CA GLY A 362 -53.82 -1.90 7.52
C GLY A 362 -52.42 -1.30 7.34
N ASP A 363 -52.28 -0.01 7.65
CA ASP A 363 -51.01 0.67 7.89
C ASP A 363 -50.26 0.00 9.05
N ASP A 364 -49.22 -0.78 8.76
CA ASP A 364 -48.32 -1.35 9.77
C ASP A 364 -46.93 -0.72 9.71
N ASP A 365 -46.58 -0.08 10.83
CA ASP A 365 -45.25 0.40 11.21
C ASP A 365 -44.21 -0.72 11.06
N TYR A 366 -43.48 -0.72 9.95
CA TYR A 366 -42.37 -1.64 9.72
C TYR A 366 -41.16 -1.23 10.58
N ASP A 367 -40.98 -1.87 11.73
CA ASP A 367 -39.80 -1.76 12.59
C ASP A 367 -38.64 -2.65 12.05
N PRO A 368 -37.57 -2.06 11.50
CA PRO A 368 -36.46 -2.82 10.89
C PRO A 368 -35.58 -3.57 11.91
N SER A 369 -35.87 -3.48 13.22
CA SER A 369 -35.06 -4.12 14.26
C SER A 369 -35.38 -5.61 14.50
N GLN A 370 -36.41 -6.15 13.84
CA GLN A 370 -36.87 -7.53 14.03
C GLN A 370 -36.68 -8.47 12.83
N ASP A 371 -36.03 -8.04 11.73
CA ASP A 371 -35.77 -8.91 10.58
C ASP A 371 -34.52 -9.78 10.79
N PRO A 372 -34.64 -11.11 10.91
CA PRO A 372 -33.50 -12.02 11.09
C PRO A 372 -32.61 -12.15 9.84
N ASN A 373 -32.96 -11.53 8.71
CA ASN A 373 -32.16 -11.53 7.48
C ASN A 373 -31.34 -10.25 7.26
N ILE A 374 -31.37 -9.28 8.18
CA ILE A 374 -30.48 -8.11 8.13
C ILE A 374 -29.21 -8.43 8.93
N PRO A 375 -28.01 -8.49 8.30
CA PRO A 375 -26.78 -8.69 9.05
C PRO A 375 -26.58 -7.53 10.01
N GLU A 376 -26.72 -7.83 11.30
CA GLU A 376 -26.35 -6.97 12.40
C GLU A 376 -24.93 -6.43 12.14
N ALA A 377 -24.80 -5.11 11.96
CA ALA A 377 -23.55 -4.44 11.66
C ALA A 377 -22.59 -4.60 12.86
N THR A 378 -21.89 -5.72 12.86
CA THR A 378 -21.05 -6.18 13.96
C THR A 378 -19.66 -5.59 13.85
N GLY A 379 -19.27 -4.87 14.90
CA GLY A 379 -17.89 -4.79 15.39
C GLY A 379 -16.92 -3.94 14.58
N ASN A 380 -16.63 -2.75 15.11
CA ASN A 380 -15.51 -1.89 14.73
C ASN A 380 -14.21 -2.68 14.46
N ALA A 381 -13.79 -2.76 13.20
CA ALA A 381 -12.43 -3.14 12.85
C ALA A 381 -11.55 -1.87 12.91
N LEU A 382 -10.74 -1.76 13.97
CA LEU A 382 -9.72 -0.72 14.09
C LEU A 382 -8.85 -0.71 12.83
N ASP A 383 -8.65 0.46 12.22
CA ASP A 383 -7.75 0.55 11.07
C ASP A 383 -6.29 0.33 11.49
N ILE A 384 -5.38 0.28 10.51
CA ILE A 384 -3.95 0.05 10.75
C ILE A 384 -3.36 1.04 11.77
N GLU A 385 -3.87 2.27 11.83
CA GLU A 385 -3.42 3.32 12.76
C GLU A 385 -4.08 3.22 14.14
N GLU A 386 -5.31 2.77 14.20
CA GLU A 386 -6.05 2.53 15.44
C GLU A 386 -5.53 1.26 16.15
N ARG A 387 -5.02 0.27 15.41
CA ARG A 387 -4.16 -0.80 15.95
C ARG A 387 -2.84 -0.27 16.53
N ILE A 388 -2.26 0.80 15.96
CA ILE A 388 -1.06 1.45 16.51
C ILE A 388 -1.41 2.17 17.82
N ALA A 389 -2.53 2.87 17.88
CA ALA A 389 -2.99 3.57 19.08
C ALA A 389 -3.39 2.61 20.22
N ALA A 390 -4.09 1.52 19.90
CA ALA A 390 -4.46 0.48 20.87
C ALA A 390 -3.24 -0.23 21.47
N GLN A 391 -2.20 -0.48 20.65
CA GLN A 391 -0.96 -1.11 21.12
C GLN A 391 -0.10 -0.14 21.96
N ARG A 392 -0.15 1.18 21.71
CA ARG A 392 0.49 2.20 22.55
C ARG A 392 -0.07 2.25 23.97
N ARG A 393 -1.38 2.08 24.15
CA ARG A 393 -2.00 2.05 25.49
C ARG A 393 -1.63 0.82 26.33
N LEU A 394 -1.21 -0.27 25.69
CA LEU A 394 -0.88 -1.52 26.39
C LEU A 394 0.57 -1.55 26.93
N MET A 395 1.43 -0.62 26.51
CA MET A 395 2.86 -0.57 26.87
C MET A 395 3.24 0.69 27.66
N ASP A 396 2.29 1.27 28.40
CA ASP A 396 2.62 2.32 29.37
C ASP A 396 3.13 1.67 30.68
N ILE A 397 4.38 1.21 30.65
CA ILE A 397 5.18 0.96 31.84
C ILE A 397 6.35 1.95 31.80
N GLY A 398 6.06 3.17 32.24
CA GLY A 398 6.97 4.04 33.00
C GLY A 398 8.16 4.68 32.27
N GLY A 399 8.21 6.01 32.35
CA GLY A 399 9.46 6.75 32.55
C GLY A 399 10.00 7.50 31.32
N ASP A 400 10.12 8.82 31.50
CA ASP A 400 10.65 9.83 30.60
C ASP A 400 12.14 9.66 30.22
N ASP A 401 12.53 10.53 29.28
CA ASP A 401 13.89 10.97 28.91
C ASP A 401 14.76 9.98 28.13
N TYR A 402 14.94 10.22 26.82
CA TYR A 402 16.28 10.22 26.20
C TYR A 402 16.24 10.93 24.83
N PRO A 403 17.05 11.99 24.61
CA PRO A 403 17.13 12.68 23.32
C PRO A 403 17.90 11.81 22.31
N LEU A 404 17.21 11.38 21.25
CA LEU A 404 17.82 10.79 20.07
C LEU A 404 18.46 11.91 19.24
N TYR A 405 19.76 12.11 19.42
CA TYR A 405 20.61 12.75 18.42
C TYR A 405 20.85 11.76 17.29
N ASP A 406 20.40 12.10 16.09
CA ASP A 406 20.88 11.49 14.85
C ASP A 406 21.67 12.55 14.06
N SER A 407 22.85 12.13 13.64
CA SER A 407 23.91 12.90 13.01
C SER A 407 23.67 13.23 11.53
N GLU A 408 24.28 14.34 11.11
CA GLU A 408 24.52 14.88 9.75
C GLU A 408 23.55 16.01 9.34
N ASP A 409 23.77 17.27 9.74
CA ASP A 409 24.90 18.19 9.46
C ASP A 409 24.83 18.86 8.07
N GLU A 410 23.68 19.48 7.78
CA GLU A 410 23.56 20.61 6.83
C GLU A 410 22.63 21.69 7.42
N SER A 411 22.99 22.30 8.55
CA SER A 411 22.45 23.61 8.97
C SER A 411 23.22 24.29 10.12
N SER A 412 24.10 23.58 10.83
CA SER A 412 24.75 24.06 12.06
C SER A 412 25.82 25.16 11.84
N GLY A 413 26.39 25.26 10.64
CA GLY A 413 27.54 26.13 10.39
C GLY A 413 27.22 27.63 10.37
N GLN A 414 25.98 28.01 10.03
CA GLN A 414 25.57 29.41 9.94
C GLN A 414 25.25 29.97 11.34
N ASP A 415 24.51 29.21 12.15
CA ASP A 415 24.10 29.60 13.50
C ASP A 415 25.29 29.67 14.47
N ASP A 416 26.23 28.73 14.39
CA ASP A 416 27.47 28.71 15.19
C ASP A 416 28.35 29.95 14.97
N LEU A 417 28.40 30.46 13.74
CA LEU A 417 29.19 31.63 13.37
C LEU A 417 28.53 32.93 13.84
N GLU A 418 27.21 32.99 13.80
CA GLU A 418 26.43 34.12 14.30
C GLU A 418 26.45 34.20 15.82
N GLU A 419 26.40 33.06 16.51
CA GLU A 419 26.61 32.97 17.96
C GLU A 419 28.03 33.37 18.35
N ALA A 420 29.05 32.87 17.65
CA ALA A 420 30.43 33.26 17.89
C ALA A 420 30.69 34.75 17.60
N LYS A 421 29.95 35.35 16.64
CA LYS A 421 30.01 36.80 16.34
C LYS A 421 29.39 37.64 17.47
N ARG A 422 28.39 37.12 18.19
CA ARG A 422 27.82 37.78 19.39
C ARG A 422 28.76 37.72 20.59
N ILE A 423 29.50 36.62 20.77
CA ILE A 423 30.41 36.41 21.90
C ILE A 423 31.74 37.18 21.71
N GLY A 424 32.24 37.27 20.46
CA GLY A 424 33.43 38.06 20.11
C GLY A 424 34.76 37.52 20.63
N GLY A 425 35.87 38.10 20.17
CA GLY A 425 37.23 37.78 20.66
C GLY A 425 37.89 36.53 20.04
N TRP A 426 38.75 35.85 20.82
CA TRP A 426 39.54 34.70 20.35
C TRP A 426 38.69 33.50 19.92
N HIS A 427 37.51 33.34 20.52
CA HIS A 427 36.57 32.27 20.18
C HIS A 427 36.01 32.43 18.75
N TYR A 428 35.65 33.66 18.37
CA TYR A 428 35.23 33.99 17.01
C TYR A 428 36.32 33.72 15.97
N ARG A 429 37.58 34.12 16.26
CA ARG A 429 38.70 33.91 15.34
C ARG A 429 39.02 32.42 15.12
N ALA A 430 38.90 31.59 16.17
CA ALA A 430 39.08 30.15 16.07
C ALA A 430 37.97 29.50 15.22
N LYS A 431 36.70 29.85 15.48
CA LYS A 431 35.55 29.36 14.70
C LYS A 431 35.58 29.82 13.24
N LEU A 432 36.00 31.05 12.97
CA LEU A 432 36.17 31.58 11.62
C LEU A 432 37.26 30.83 10.84
N ALA A 433 38.40 30.56 11.47
CA ALA A 433 39.47 29.77 10.85
C ALA A 433 39.01 28.33 10.53
N GLN A 434 38.27 27.70 11.44
CA GLN A 434 37.71 26.36 11.25
C GLN A 434 36.67 26.32 10.11
N HIS A 435 35.85 27.37 9.99
CA HIS A 435 34.89 27.52 8.89
C HIS A 435 35.58 27.63 7.53
N TYR A 436 36.62 28.46 7.41
CA TYR A 436 37.38 28.60 6.16
C TYR A 436 38.22 27.36 5.82
N MET A 437 38.77 26.65 6.80
CA MET A 437 39.45 25.36 6.57
C MET A 437 38.50 24.29 6.01
N ARG A 438 37.26 24.23 6.52
CA ARG A 438 36.22 23.32 6.00
C ARG A 438 35.75 23.70 4.59
N ALA A 439 35.66 24.99 4.28
CA ALA A 439 35.33 25.48 2.94
C ALA A 439 36.45 25.19 1.91
N ALA A 440 37.72 25.28 2.30
CA ALA A 440 38.85 24.97 1.43
C ALA A 440 38.96 23.48 1.09
N GLY A 441 38.58 22.57 2.01
CA GLY A 441 38.61 21.12 1.80
C GLY A 441 37.66 20.61 0.70
N ARG A 442 36.59 21.36 0.37
CA ARG A 442 35.65 21.00 -0.71
C ARG A 442 36.18 21.34 -2.10
N SER A 443 37.11 22.28 -2.23
CA SER A 443 37.67 22.68 -3.53
C SER A 443 38.81 21.76 -3.99
N THR A 444 39.59 21.20 -3.06
CA THR A 444 40.71 20.29 -3.38
C THR A 444 40.26 18.90 -3.84
N LEU A 445 39.12 18.39 -3.32
CA LEU A 445 38.51 17.12 -3.76
C LEU A 445 37.97 17.18 -5.21
N THR A 446 37.49 18.35 -5.64
CA THR A 446 37.01 18.56 -7.01
C THR A 446 38.18 18.67 -8.02
N ALA A 447 39.30 19.28 -7.61
CA ALA A 447 40.53 19.31 -8.40
C ALA A 447 41.18 17.92 -8.52
N MET A 448 41.16 17.10 -7.47
CA MET A 448 41.66 15.72 -7.51
C MET A 448 40.84 14.79 -8.44
N LYS A 449 39.53 15.03 -8.61
CA LYS A 449 38.72 14.29 -9.59
C LYS A 449 39.07 14.59 -11.05
N PHE A 450 39.69 15.73 -11.34
CA PHE A 450 40.14 16.09 -12.69
C PHE A 450 41.47 15.46 -13.11
N VAL A 451 42.21 14.86 -12.16
CA VAL A 451 43.54 14.25 -12.40
C VAL A 451 43.46 12.72 -12.57
N ALA A 452 42.33 12.10 -12.25
CA ALA A 452 42.12 10.67 -12.47
C ALA A 452 41.77 10.37 -13.95
N PRO A 453 42.47 9.43 -14.63
CA PRO A 453 42.21 9.11 -16.03
C PRO A 453 40.84 8.43 -16.20
N VAL A 454 39.95 9.07 -16.95
CA VAL A 454 38.63 8.54 -17.32
C VAL A 454 38.78 7.56 -18.50
N PRO A 455 38.15 6.37 -18.47
CA PRO A 455 38.21 5.43 -19.60
C PRO A 455 37.51 6.01 -20.83
N ARG A 456 38.18 5.96 -21.98
CA ARG A 456 37.61 6.35 -23.27
C ARG A 456 36.76 5.20 -23.84
N PRO A 457 35.62 5.48 -24.50
CA PRO A 457 34.82 4.46 -25.15
C PRO A 457 35.57 3.86 -26.35
N THR A 458 35.70 2.54 -26.36
CA THR A 458 36.25 1.76 -27.49
C THR A 458 35.22 1.72 -28.61
N ALA A 459 35.59 2.11 -29.82
CA ALA A 459 34.74 1.96 -31.00
C ALA A 459 34.60 0.48 -31.36
N MET A 460 33.36 -0.02 -31.41
CA MET A 460 33.08 -1.38 -31.89
C MET A 460 33.03 -1.41 -33.42
N PRO A 461 33.53 -2.49 -34.06
CA PRO A 461 33.46 -2.62 -35.51
C PRO A 461 32.00 -2.72 -35.98
N THR A 462 31.67 -1.95 -37.01
CA THR A 462 30.41 -2.04 -37.75
C THR A 462 30.37 -3.38 -38.49
N ASN A 463 29.66 -4.36 -37.93
CA ASN A 463 29.36 -5.60 -38.62
C ASN A 463 28.11 -5.40 -39.48
N ASN A 464 28.26 -5.62 -40.79
CA ASN A 464 27.17 -5.58 -41.75
C ASN A 464 26.22 -6.76 -41.49
N GLY A 465 25.00 -6.43 -41.06
CA GLY A 465 23.83 -7.29 -41.14
C GLY A 465 23.58 -8.17 -39.91
N VAL A 466 22.79 -7.66 -38.95
CA VAL A 466 21.51 -8.23 -38.47
C VAL A 466 20.78 -7.09 -37.75
N GLY A 467 19.51 -6.85 -38.14
CA GLY A 467 18.78 -5.59 -37.93
C GLY A 467 18.37 -5.24 -36.50
N GLY A 468 18.57 -3.96 -36.16
CA GLY A 468 18.00 -3.30 -34.99
C GLY A 468 16.66 -2.60 -35.26
N VAL A 469 15.92 -2.41 -34.17
CA VAL A 469 15.21 -1.19 -33.74
C VAL A 469 14.56 -0.30 -34.82
N GLY A 470 13.23 -0.18 -34.72
CA GLY A 470 12.50 1.07 -34.98
C GLY A 470 12.18 1.40 -36.43
N ARG A 471 11.02 0.95 -36.93
CA ARG A 471 10.32 1.61 -38.03
C ARG A 471 8.91 2.01 -37.62
N PHE A 472 8.66 3.32 -37.69
CA PHE A 472 7.34 3.94 -37.77
C PHE A 472 6.69 3.51 -39.10
N ILE A 473 5.46 2.99 -39.07
CA ILE A 473 4.69 2.60 -40.26
C ILE A 473 3.55 3.62 -40.44
N PRO A 474 3.45 4.33 -41.58
CA PRO A 474 2.36 5.25 -41.89
C PRO A 474 0.98 4.55 -41.98
N PRO A 475 -0.13 5.25 -41.69
CA PRO A 475 -1.46 4.65 -41.48
C PRO A 475 -2.15 4.09 -42.75
N ASP A 476 -1.59 4.24 -43.94
CA ASP A 476 -2.18 3.83 -45.21
C ASP A 476 -1.80 2.41 -45.67
N GLN A 477 -0.97 1.68 -44.91
CA GLN A 477 -0.56 0.30 -45.24
C GLN A 477 -0.91 -0.75 -44.17
N MET A 478 -1.83 -0.44 -43.25
CA MET A 478 -2.24 -1.39 -42.19
C MET A 478 -3.32 -2.37 -42.71
N GLN A 479 -2.92 -3.55 -43.17
CA GLN A 479 -3.85 -4.67 -43.41
C GLN A 479 -3.96 -5.56 -42.17
N VAL A 480 -5.13 -5.54 -41.51
CA VAL A 480 -5.44 -6.39 -40.36
C VAL A 480 -5.85 -7.79 -40.84
N LYS A 481 -5.01 -8.80 -40.63
CA LYS A 481 -5.40 -10.21 -40.75
C LYS A 481 -5.61 -10.82 -39.36
N ARG A 482 -6.84 -11.23 -39.05
CA ARG A 482 -7.18 -11.97 -37.83
C ARG A 482 -6.79 -13.45 -37.97
N PHE A 483 -5.97 -13.94 -37.05
CA PHE A 483 -5.70 -15.38 -36.92
C PHE A 483 -6.60 -15.99 -35.85
N LYS A 484 -7.16 -17.18 -36.15
CA LYS A 484 -7.98 -17.99 -35.25
C LYS A 484 -7.11 -19.12 -34.71
N ALA A 485 -6.98 -19.22 -33.38
CA ALA A 485 -6.16 -20.25 -32.74
C ALA A 485 -6.79 -21.65 -32.89
N PRO A 486 -5.99 -22.73 -33.04
CA PRO A 486 -6.49 -24.11 -33.04
C PRO A 486 -7.00 -24.53 -31.66
N LYS A 487 -7.95 -25.46 -31.61
CA LYS A 487 -8.50 -26.01 -30.36
C LYS A 487 -7.53 -27.01 -29.72
N GLY A 488 -7.25 -26.81 -28.43
CA GLY A 488 -6.85 -27.84 -27.49
C GLY A 488 -5.35 -27.98 -27.23
N LYS A 489 -4.89 -27.42 -26.11
CA LYS A 489 -4.33 -28.13 -24.95
C LYS A 489 -4.19 -27.17 -23.78
#